data_AF-A0A6G3Y065-F1
#
_entry.id   AF-A0A6G3Y065-F1
#
_cell.length_a   1.000
_cell.length_b   1.000
_cell.length_c   1.000
_cell.angle_alpha   90.00
_cell.angle_beta   90.00
_cell.angle_gamma   90.00
#
_symmetry.space_group_name_H-M   'P 1'
#
loop_
_entity.id
_entity.type
_entity.pdbx_description
1 polymer ?
#
loop_
_entity_poly.entity_id
_entity_poly.type
_entity_poly.pdbx_seq_one_letter_code
_entity_poly.pdbx_strand_id
1 'polypeptide(L)' 'IAGPSGLVIFGVTGDLSRKKLMPAVYDLANRGLLPPGFSLIGFARRDWEDEDFAQVVHDAVKEHARTPFREEVWQQL' A
#
# COMPACT_ATOMS: atom_id res chain seq x y z
N ILE A 1 1.37 14.84 18.75
CA ILE A 1 0.98 13.53 18.16
C ILE A 1 0.14 13.86 16.94
N ALA A 2 0.48 13.33 15.76
CA ALA A 2 -0.34 13.57 14.56
C ALA A 2 -1.71 12.89 14.74
N GLY A 3 -2.79 13.59 14.35
CA GLY A 3 -4.14 13.01 14.36
C GLY A 3 -4.32 11.92 13.30
N PRO A 4 -5.49 11.25 13.26
CA PRO A 4 -5.80 10.28 12.22
C PRO A 4 -5.69 10.92 10.82
N SER A 5 -5.20 10.17 9.84
CA SER A 5 -5.02 10.65 8.47
C SER A 5 -5.35 9.58 7.44
N GLY A 6 -5.94 10.00 6.32
CA GLY A 6 -6.30 9.12 5.21
C GLY A 6 -5.50 9.45 3.95
N LEU A 7 -5.11 8.42 3.19
CA LEU A 7 -4.51 8.55 1.85
C LEU A 7 -5.40 7.82 0.85
N VAL A 8 -5.83 8.54 -0.19
CA VAL A 8 -6.57 7.95 -1.32
C VAL A 8 -5.69 7.98 -2.57
N ILE A 9 -5.45 6.81 -3.17
CA ILE A 9 -4.65 6.67 -4.39
C ILE A 9 -5.57 6.34 -5.57
N PHE A 10 -5.76 7.31 -6.45
CA PHE A 10 -6.42 7.10 -7.74
C PHE A 10 -5.43 6.53 -8.75
N GLY A 11 -5.82 5.42 -9.39
CA GLY A 11 -4.91 4.67 -10.26
C GLY A 11 -3.91 3.82 -9.46
N VAL A 12 -4.37 3.20 -8.37
CA VAL A 12 -3.53 2.36 -7.48
C VAL A 12 -2.85 1.19 -8.23
N THR A 13 -3.40 0.77 -9.37
CA THR A 13 -2.86 -0.28 -10.25
C THR A 13 -1.82 0.23 -11.25
N GLY A 14 -1.64 1.55 -11.35
CA GLY A 14 -0.69 2.17 -12.25
C GLY A 14 0.76 1.81 -11.90
N ASP A 15 1.65 1.93 -12.89
CA ASP A 15 3.07 1.58 -12.75
C ASP A 15 3.75 2.34 -11.60
N LEU A 16 3.48 3.65 -11.51
CA LEU A 16 4.01 4.49 -10.43
C LEU A 16 3.55 4.04 -9.05
N SER A 17 2.27 3.68 -8.92
CA SER A 17 1.70 3.26 -7.65
C SER A 17 2.36 1.97 -7.16
N ARG A 18 2.43 0.95 -8.03
CA ARG A 18 3.02 -0.36 -7.72
C ARG A 18 4.53 -0.30 -7.45
N LYS A 19 5.28 0.51 -8.19
CA LYS A 19 6.75 0.57 -8.08
C LYS A 19 7.28 1.57 -7.05
N LYS A 20 6.46 2.54 -6.63
CA LYS A 20 6.93 3.64 -5.77
C LYS A 20 5.98 3.97 -4.63
N LEU A 21 4.71 4.27 -4.92
CA LEU A 21 3.80 4.82 -3.89
C LEU A 21 3.43 3.77 -2.84
N MET A 22 2.92 2.62 -3.25
CA MET A 22 2.53 1.54 -2.34
C MET A 22 3.75 1.00 -1.55
N PRO A 23 4.92 0.75 -2.18
CA PRO A 23 6.13 0.39 -1.44
C PRO A 23 6.57 1.43 -0.42
N ALA A 24 6.48 2.73 -0.76
CA ALA A 24 6.86 3.80 0.16
C ALA A 24 5.91 3.90 1.35
N VAL A 25 4.60 3.72 1.16
CA VAL A 25 3.62 3.68 2.25
C VAL A 25 3.88 2.48 3.16
N TYR A 26 4.16 1.30 2.57
CA TYR A 26 4.56 0.12 3.33
C TYR A 26 5.86 0.36 4.13
N ASP A 27 6.87 0.98 3.53
CA ASP A 27 8.12 1.32 4.22
C ASP A 27 7.89 2.28 5.40
N LEU A 28 6.93 3.21 5.29
CA LEU A 28 6.53 4.07 6.41
C LEU A 28 5.84 3.28 7.53
N ALA A 29 4.93 2.36 7.17
CA ALA A 29 4.27 1.48 8.13
C ALA A 29 5.28 0.60 8.87
N ASN A 30 6.19 -0.05 8.14
CA ASN A 30 7.19 -0.95 8.70
C ASN A 30 8.18 -0.24 9.65
N ARG A 31 8.39 1.06 9.46
CA ARG A 31 9.23 1.91 10.33
C ARG A 31 8.46 2.55 11.48
N GLY A 32 7.16 2.31 11.61
CA GLY A 32 6.31 2.93 12.62
C GLY A 32 6.15 4.44 12.44
N LEU A 33 6.23 4.93 11.19
CA LEU A 33 6.15 6.36 10.86
C LEU A 33 4.75 6.81 10.45
N LEU A 34 3.79 5.89 10.33
CA LEU A 34 2.39 6.21 10.11
C LEU A 34 1.69 6.44 11.46
N PRO A 35 0.72 7.39 11.53
CA PRO A 35 -0.06 7.59 12.73
C PRO A 35 -0.93 6.35 13.04
N PRO A 36 -1.27 6.09 14.32
CA PRO A 36 -2.08 4.92 14.72
C PRO A 36 -3.48 4.83 14.09
N GLY A 37 -3.99 5.92 13.50
CA GLY A 37 -5.26 5.97 12.78
C GLY A 37 -5.07 6.29 11.29
N PHE A 38 -4.03 5.76 10.67
CA PHE A 38 -3.82 5.89 9.24
C PHE A 38 -4.79 4.99 8.47
N SER A 39 -5.31 5.45 7.33
CA SER A 39 -6.13 4.64 6.43
C SER A 39 -5.70 4.83 4.98
N LEU A 40 -5.57 3.73 4.24
CA LEU A 40 -5.21 3.73 2.83
C LEU A 40 -6.37 3.23 1.97
N ILE A 41 -6.74 3.99 0.94
CA ILE A 41 -7.81 3.61 0.01
C ILE A 41 -7.24 3.65 -1.41
N GLY A 42 -7.22 2.49 -2.08
CA GLY A 42 -6.87 2.38 -3.49
C GLY A 42 -8.11 2.43 -4.39
N PHE A 43 -8.06 3.21 -5.46
CA PHE A 43 -9.12 3.27 -6.47
C PHE A 43 -8.56 3.00 -7.87
N ALA A 44 -9.24 2.14 -8.65
CA ALA A 44 -8.92 1.87 -10.05
C ALA A 44 -10.20 1.68 -10.87
N ARG A 45 -10.13 1.98 -12.19
CA ARG A 45 -11.28 2.00 -13.10
C ARG A 45 -11.58 0.66 -13.81
N ARG A 46 -10.67 -0.30 -13.77
CA ARG A 46 -10.84 -1.59 -14.47
C ARG A 46 -11.57 -2.56 -13.54
N ASP A 47 -12.43 -3.40 -14.10
CA ASP A 47 -13.01 -4.54 -13.39
C ASP A 47 -11.90 -5.60 -13.26
N TRP A 48 -11.47 -5.87 -12.03
CA TRP A 48 -10.45 -6.88 -11.71
C TRP A 48 -11.12 -8.19 -11.32
N GLU A 49 -12.13 -8.64 -12.07
CA GLU A 49 -12.91 -9.84 -11.72
C GLU A 49 -12.08 -11.13 -11.78
N ASP A 50 -11.07 -11.18 -12.65
CA ASP A 50 -10.22 -12.38 -12.87
C ASP A 50 -8.84 -12.30 -12.20
N GLU A 51 -8.39 -11.12 -11.77
CA GLU A 51 -7.09 -10.91 -11.13
C GLU A 51 -7.31 -10.50 -9.68
N ASP A 52 -6.75 -11.24 -8.73
CA ASP A 52 -6.78 -10.87 -7.32
C ASP A 52 -5.95 -9.58 -7.14
N PHE A 53 -6.63 -8.44 -7.26
CA PHE A 53 -6.05 -7.11 -7.21
C PHE A 53 -5.21 -6.92 -5.94
N ALA A 54 -5.67 -7.47 -4.82
CA ALA A 54 -4.95 -7.41 -3.55
C ALA A 54 -3.61 -8.16 -3.67
N GLN A 55 -3.60 -9.34 -4.29
CA GLN A 55 -2.40 -10.13 -4.52
C GLN A 55 -1.40 -9.40 -5.44
N VAL A 56 -1.87 -8.78 -6.53
CA VAL A 56 -1.00 -8.03 -7.45
C VAL A 56 -0.31 -6.86 -6.74
N VAL A 57 -1.05 -6.13 -5.91
CA VAL A 57 -0.48 -5.01 -5.16
C VAL A 57 0.44 -5.51 -4.05
N HIS A 58 0.05 -6.56 -3.34
CA HIS A 58 0.88 -7.22 -2.33
C HIS A 58 2.24 -7.63 -2.92
N ASP A 59 2.24 -8.34 -4.05
CA ASP A 59 3.46 -8.83 -4.67
C ASP A 59 4.34 -7.69 -5.19
N ALA A 60 3.73 -6.65 -5.76
CA ALA A 60 4.46 -5.46 -6.16
C ALA A 60 5.11 -4.72 -4.97
N VAL A 61 4.40 -4.62 -3.84
CA VAL A 61 4.95 -4.03 -2.61
C VAL A 61 6.09 -4.88 -2.07
N LYS A 62 5.91 -6.20 -2.03
CA LYS A 62 6.95 -7.15 -1.62
C LYS A 62 8.19 -7.09 -2.49
N GLU A 63 8.04 -6.89 -3.80
CA GLU A 63 9.16 -6.76 -4.74
C GLU A 63 9.91 -5.42 -4.60
N HIS A 64 9.19 -4.32 -4.35
CA HIS A 64 9.75 -2.97 -4.45
C HIS A 64 9.97 -2.25 -3.12
N ALA A 65 9.53 -2.81 -1.99
CA ALA A 65 9.79 -2.26 -0.66
C ALA A 65 11.30 -2.20 -0.38
N ARG A 66 11.73 -1.14 0.31
CA ARG A 66 13.15 -0.97 0.71
C ARG A 66 13.42 -1.54 2.08
N THR A 67 12.37 -1.87 2.82
CA THR A 67 12.44 -2.55 4.11
C THR A 67 12.06 -4.02 3.96
N PRO A 68 12.50 -4.90 4.89
CA PRO A 68 12.08 -6.30 4.86
C PRO A 68 10.56 -6.43 4.84
N PHE A 69 10.04 -7.23 3.92
CA PHE A 69 8.62 -7.50 3.86
C PHE A 69 8.19 -8.39 5.03
N ARG A 70 7.19 -7.95 5.78
CA ARG A 70 6.61 -8.58 6.97
C ARG A 70 5.11 -8.60 6.78
N GLU A 71 4.55 -9.80 6.75
CA GLU A 71 3.11 -10.01 6.53
C GLU A 71 2.27 -9.26 7.57
N GLU A 72 2.72 -9.26 8.83
CA GLU A 72 2.05 -8.55 9.94
C GLU A 72 1.88 -7.05 9.69
N VAL A 73 2.86 -6.40 9.03
CA VAL A 73 2.79 -4.97 8.71
C VAL A 73 1.84 -4.72 7.54
N TRP A 74 1.82 -5.64 6.57
CA TRP A 74 0.90 -5.57 5.43
C TRP A 74 -0.56 -5.71 5.87
N GLN A 75 -0.86 -6.63 6.79
CA GLN A 75 -2.21 -6.84 7.32
C GLN A 75 -2.72 -5.67 8.19
N GLN A 76 -1.85 -4.74 8.58
CA GLN A 76 -2.20 -3.54 9.34
C GLN A 76 -2.47 -2.31 8.47
N LEU A 77 -2.20 -2.38 7.16
CA LEU A 77 -2.42 -1.31 6.18
C LEU A 77 -3.80 -1.42 5.53
#